data_AF-A0A7S3C7U5-F1
#
_entry.id   AF-A0A7S3C7U5-F1
#
_cell.length_a   1.000
_cell.length_b   1.000
_cell.length_c   1.000
_cell.angle_alpha   90.00
_cell.angle_beta   90.00
_cell.angle_gamma   90.00
#
_symmetry.space_group_name_H-M   'P 1'
#
loop_
_entity.id
_entity.type
_entity.pdbx_description
1 polymer ?
#
loop_
_entity_poly.entity_id
_entity_poly.type
_entity_poly.pdbx_seq_one_letter_code
_entity_poly.pdbx_strand_id
1 'polypeptide(L)'
;MAGCKDCNVFQFCKCLRLLGNVMILVVLGLVALSYYPIVVSIYGPVLFDPKATVGQQVGAAFVVVWFHILGGLMLWSYFAAILTCPGHVPDGFRPDVDPEENPEAPVDKSDPRRPRFCRKCQKWKPERAHHCSICGKCVLRMDHHCVWVMNCVGERNYKFFFLFLLYTFLLSLMSMLALLPYFSEFFGGNGGGGGDHPPN
;
A
#
# COMPACT_ATOMS: atom_id res chain seq x y z
N MET A 1 -27.23 10.58 1.25
CA MET A 1 -25.93 9.89 1.39
C MET A 1 -26.04 8.90 2.56
N ALA A 2 -26.49 7.67 2.31
CA ALA A 2 -26.55 6.64 3.35
C ALA A 2 -25.12 6.16 3.63
N GLY A 3 -24.53 6.72 4.69
CA GLY A 3 -23.13 6.57 5.04
C GLY A 3 -22.82 5.18 5.56
N CYS A 4 -21.86 4.51 4.90
CA CYS A 4 -20.55 4.07 5.41
C CYS A 4 -20.38 3.78 6.92
N LYS A 5 -21.41 3.44 7.68
CA LYS A 5 -21.31 3.12 9.12
C LYS A 5 -20.97 1.63 9.35
N ASP A 6 -21.25 0.77 8.36
CA ASP A 6 -20.94 -0.66 8.41
C ASP A 6 -19.59 -1.02 7.75
N CYS A 7 -18.77 -0.01 7.42
CA CYS A 7 -17.43 -0.21 6.88
C CYS A 7 -16.37 -0.41 7.99
N ASN A 8 -16.79 -0.78 9.21
CA ASN A 8 -15.89 -1.29 10.24
C ASN A 8 -15.44 -2.72 9.87
N VAL A 9 -14.38 -2.82 9.07
CA VAL A 9 -13.68 -4.07 8.70
C VAL A 9 -13.25 -4.88 9.94
N PHE A 10 -13.20 -4.23 11.11
CA PHE A 10 -12.74 -4.78 12.37
C PHE A 10 -13.75 -5.63 13.15
N GLN A 11 -14.97 -5.82 12.64
CA GLN A 11 -16.06 -6.40 13.43
C GLN A 11 -16.10 -7.94 13.41
N PHE A 12 -15.28 -8.62 12.59
CA PHE A 12 -15.48 -10.05 12.34
C PHE A 12 -14.59 -11.03 13.13
N CYS A 13 -13.49 -10.61 13.77
CA CYS A 13 -12.80 -11.41 14.79
C CYS A 13 -11.72 -10.60 15.52
N LYS A 14 -11.60 -10.72 16.86
CA LYS A 14 -10.55 -10.05 17.65
C LYS A 14 -9.13 -10.40 17.17
N CYS A 15 -8.91 -11.64 16.72
CA CYS A 15 -7.63 -12.11 16.18
C CYS A 15 -7.26 -11.45 14.84
N LEU A 16 -8.21 -11.36 13.91
CA LEU A 16 -8.00 -10.70 12.61
C LEU A 16 -7.79 -9.18 12.77
N ARG A 17 -8.43 -8.57 13.77
CA ARG A 17 -8.20 -7.16 14.14
C ARG A 17 -6.79 -6.94 14.72
N LEU A 18 -6.31 -7.88 15.55
CA LEU A 18 -4.95 -7.85 16.08
C LEU A 18 -3.92 -7.99 14.96
N LEU A 19 -4.07 -9.00 14.10
CA LEU A 19 -3.18 -9.21 12.95
C LEU A 19 -3.11 -7.97 12.05
N GLY A 20 -4.22 -7.29 11.84
CA GLY A 20 -4.24 -6.07 11.05
C GLY A 20 -3.52 -4.88 11.66
N ASN A 21 -3.71 -4.67 12.96
CA ASN A 21 -2.94 -3.64 13.66
C ASN A 21 -1.44 -3.94 13.61
N VAL A 22 -1.05 -5.22 13.69
CA VAL A 22 0.36 -5.64 13.53
C VAL A 22 0.88 -5.26 12.14
N MET A 23 0.13 -5.51 11.06
CA MET A 23 0.59 -5.15 9.70
C MET A 23 0.80 -3.63 9.53
N ILE A 24 -0.10 -2.80 10.08
CA ILE A 24 0.06 -1.34 10.06
C ILE A 24 1.33 -0.94 10.82
N LEU A 25 1.55 -1.52 12.00
CA LEU A 25 2.77 -1.26 12.78
C LEU A 25 4.03 -1.71 12.05
N VAL A 26 3.98 -2.82 11.31
CA VAL A 26 5.11 -3.27 10.47
C VAL A 26 5.40 -2.25 9.38
N VAL A 27 4.38 -1.75 8.65
CA VAL A 27 4.58 -0.73 7.62
C VAL A 27 5.19 0.54 8.21
N LEU A 28 4.63 1.06 9.31
CA LEU A 28 5.17 2.25 9.98
C LEU A 28 6.59 2.02 10.52
N GLY A 29 6.87 0.81 11.01
CA GLY A 29 8.20 0.39 11.45
C GLY A 29 9.21 0.39 10.31
N LEU A 30 8.85 -0.12 9.13
CA LEU A 30 9.71 -0.10 7.94
C LEU A 30 9.98 1.33 7.45
N VAL A 31 9.00 2.22 7.53
CA VAL A 31 9.17 3.64 7.22
C VAL A 31 10.10 4.32 8.20
N ALA A 32 9.94 4.06 9.50
CA ALA A 32 10.84 4.59 10.52
C ALA A 32 12.27 4.04 10.35
N LEU A 33 12.38 2.75 10.04
CA LEU A 33 13.66 2.07 9.79
C LEU A 33 14.39 2.62 8.57
N SER A 34 13.68 3.02 7.50
CA SER A 34 14.32 3.67 6.35
C SER A 34 14.61 5.14 6.60
N TYR A 35 13.74 5.84 7.34
CA TYR A 35 13.90 7.25 7.69
C TYR A 35 15.15 7.49 8.55
N TYR A 36 15.38 6.65 9.57
CA TYR A 36 16.45 6.85 10.53
C TYR A 36 17.87 6.91 9.91
N PRO A 37 18.34 5.93 9.13
CA PRO A 37 19.68 5.98 8.55
C PRO A 37 19.81 7.13 7.55
N ILE A 38 18.81 7.34 6.68
CA ILE A 38 18.90 8.32 5.60
C ILE A 38 18.82 9.75 6.16
N VAL A 39 17.78 10.07 6.91
CA VAL A 39 17.53 11.44 7.37
C VAL A 39 18.29 11.76 8.64
N VAL A 40 18.24 10.89 9.65
CA VAL A 40 18.79 11.22 10.98
C VAL A 40 20.30 10.97 11.04
N SER A 41 20.77 9.87 10.47
CA SER A 41 22.17 9.45 10.64
C SER A 41 23.12 9.98 9.57
N ILE A 42 22.66 10.07 8.32
CA ILE A 42 23.53 10.36 7.17
C ILE A 42 23.33 11.79 6.65
N TYR A 43 22.19 12.08 6.02
CA TYR A 43 22.05 13.31 5.24
C TYR A 43 21.61 14.52 6.08
N GLY A 44 20.86 14.32 7.16
CA GLY A 44 20.47 15.41 8.07
C GLY A 44 21.67 16.12 8.72
N PRO A 45 22.64 15.40 9.32
CA PRO A 45 23.83 16.02 9.90
C PRO A 45 24.67 16.81 8.88
N VAL A 46 24.79 16.33 7.64
CA VAL A 46 25.54 17.00 6.57
C VAL A 46 25.02 18.41 6.28
N LEU A 47 23.72 18.67 6.50
CA LEU A 47 23.12 20.00 6.33
C LEU A 47 23.66 21.05 7.30
N PHE A 48 24.11 20.61 8.47
CA PHE A 48 24.54 21.48 9.57
C PHE A 48 26.04 21.37 9.86
N ASP A 49 26.77 20.52 9.12
CA ASP A 49 28.20 20.37 9.28
C ASP A 49 28.94 21.57 8.63
N PRO A 50 29.64 22.41 9.43
CA PRO A 50 30.41 23.53 8.90
C PRO A 50 31.59 23.09 8.03
N LYS A 51 32.00 21.82 8.10
CA LYS A 51 33.06 21.25 7.26
C LYS A 51 32.55 20.72 5.92
N ALA A 52 31.23 20.59 5.75
CA ALA A 52 30.66 20.12 4.49
C ALA A 52 30.81 21.17 3.39
N THR A 53 31.18 20.71 2.19
CA THR A 53 31.20 21.57 1.00
C THR A 53 29.78 21.98 0.61
N VAL A 54 29.63 23.11 -0.08
CA VAL A 54 28.32 23.57 -0.59
C VAL A 54 27.64 22.49 -1.45
N GLY A 55 28.40 21.77 -2.28
CA GLY A 55 27.88 20.67 -3.09
C GLY A 55 27.31 19.53 -2.25
N GLN A 56 27.99 19.14 -1.17
CA GLN A 56 27.50 18.12 -0.24
C GLN A 56 26.24 18.58 0.50
N GLN A 57 26.21 19.83 0.97
CA GLN A 57 25.03 20.39 1.64
C GLN A 57 23.81 20.45 0.70
N VAL A 58 24.00 20.88 -0.55
CA VAL A 58 22.92 20.89 -1.57
C VAL A 58 22.44 19.48 -1.90
N GLY A 59 23.36 18.53 -2.08
CA GLY A 59 23.02 17.12 -2.32
C GLY A 59 22.23 16.51 -1.15
N ALA A 60 22.67 16.77 0.08
CA ALA A 60 21.96 16.34 1.28
C ALA A 60 20.58 16.99 1.41
N ALA A 61 20.44 18.27 1.08
CA ALA A 61 19.16 18.97 1.11
C ALA A 61 18.18 18.37 0.10
N PHE A 62 18.66 18.07 -1.11
CA PHE A 62 17.87 17.38 -2.12
C PHE A 62 17.36 16.03 -1.60
N VAL A 63 18.24 15.20 -1.04
CA VAL A 63 17.85 13.89 -0.50
C VAL A 63 16.84 14.04 0.64
N VAL A 64 17.11 14.90 1.62
CA VAL A 64 16.22 15.07 2.78
C VAL A 64 14.84 15.60 2.35
N VAL A 65 14.78 16.63 1.49
CA VAL A 65 13.52 17.23 1.04
C VAL A 65 12.68 16.21 0.27
N TRP A 66 13.26 15.56 -0.73
CA TRP A 66 12.50 14.61 -1.55
C TRP A 66 12.12 13.35 -0.78
N PHE A 67 12.93 12.90 0.19
CA PHE A 67 12.56 11.79 1.06
C PHE A 67 11.32 12.12 1.90
N HIS A 68 11.22 13.33 2.46
CA HIS A 68 10.03 13.77 3.20
C HIS A 68 8.81 13.91 2.30
N ILE A 69 8.96 14.46 1.10
CA ILE A 69 7.85 14.59 0.14
C ILE A 69 7.33 13.21 -0.25
N LEU A 70 8.21 12.30 -0.70
CA LEU A 70 7.82 10.95 -1.12
C LEU A 70 7.29 10.12 0.06
N GLY A 71 7.91 10.22 1.23
CA GLY A 71 7.45 9.57 2.45
C GLY A 71 6.07 10.07 2.89
N GLY A 72 5.85 11.38 2.85
CA GLY A 72 4.54 11.98 3.13
C GLY A 72 3.46 11.55 2.14
N LEU A 73 3.76 11.53 0.84
CA LEU A 73 2.84 11.06 -0.20
C LEU A 73 2.53 9.55 -0.08
N MET A 74 3.54 8.74 0.25
CA MET A 74 3.37 7.32 0.51
C MET A 74 2.48 7.08 1.74
N LEU A 75 2.73 7.75 2.86
CA LEU A 75 1.91 7.61 4.07
C LEU A 75 0.48 8.10 3.83
N TRP A 76 0.32 9.24 3.16
CA TRP A 76 -1.00 9.77 2.79
C TRP A 76 -1.81 8.76 1.97
N SER A 77 -1.20 8.22 0.91
CA SER A 77 -1.86 7.24 0.04
C SER A 77 -2.13 5.91 0.75
N TYR A 78 -1.23 5.45 1.63
CA TYR A 78 -1.43 4.29 2.48
C TYR A 78 -2.65 4.44 3.39
N PHE A 79 -2.71 5.52 4.17
CA PHE A 79 -3.86 5.80 5.03
C PHE A 79 -5.14 6.03 4.23
N ALA A 80 -5.08 6.68 3.07
CA ALA A 80 -6.24 6.82 2.20
C ALA A 80 -6.77 5.46 1.71
N ALA A 81 -5.89 4.50 1.37
CA ALA A 81 -6.27 3.15 0.98
C ALA A 81 -6.92 2.35 2.13
N ILE A 82 -6.42 2.51 3.36
CA ILE A 82 -7.00 1.91 4.58
C ILE A 82 -8.38 2.50 4.89
N LEU A 83 -8.47 3.83 4.95
CA LEU A 83 -9.62 4.54 5.50
C LEU A 83 -10.77 4.69 4.49
N THR A 84 -10.49 4.58 3.19
CA THR A 84 -11.51 4.70 2.15
C THR A 84 -12.26 3.37 1.97
N CYS A 85 -13.59 3.41 2.12
CA CYS A 85 -14.42 2.24 1.87
C CYS A 85 -14.31 1.83 0.39
N PRO A 86 -14.04 0.55 0.07
CA PRO A 86 -13.66 0.11 -1.28
C PRO A 86 -14.78 0.17 -2.32
N GLY A 87 -16.01 0.46 -1.89
CA GLY A 87 -17.22 0.37 -2.70
C GLY A 87 -18.00 -0.89 -2.37
N HIS A 88 -19.30 -0.75 -2.22
CA HIS A 88 -20.23 -1.86 -1.99
C HIS A 88 -21.33 -1.84 -3.04
N VAL A 89 -21.95 -2.99 -3.29
CA VAL A 89 -23.15 -3.06 -4.12
C VAL A 89 -24.31 -2.32 -3.43
N PRO A 90 -24.96 -1.33 -4.06
CA PRO A 90 -26.12 -0.65 -3.49
C PRO A 90 -27.29 -1.60 -3.21
N ASP A 91 -28.11 -1.26 -2.23
CA ASP A 91 -29.35 -2.00 -1.96
C ASP A 91 -30.32 -1.85 -3.12
N GLY A 92 -30.99 -2.95 -3.47
CA GLY A 92 -31.94 -2.96 -4.59
C GLY A 92 -31.32 -2.97 -5.99
N PHE A 93 -29.98 -3.11 -6.13
CA PHE A 93 -29.35 -3.29 -7.43
C PHE A 93 -29.99 -4.47 -8.18
N ARG A 94 -30.47 -4.19 -9.39
CA ARG A 94 -30.96 -5.18 -10.35
C ARG A 94 -30.16 -5.04 -11.65
N PRO A 95 -29.80 -6.16 -12.27
CA PRO A 95 -29.18 -6.14 -13.60
C PRO A 95 -30.19 -5.59 -14.61
N ASP A 96 -29.70 -4.79 -15.55
CA ASP A 96 -30.46 -4.42 -16.74
C ASP A 96 -30.42 -5.63 -17.67
N VAL A 97 -31.52 -6.38 -17.72
CA VAL A 97 -31.67 -7.57 -18.57
C VAL A 97 -32.80 -7.26 -19.51
N ASP A 98 -32.54 -7.28 -20.82
CA ASP A 98 -33.60 -7.17 -21.80
C ASP A 98 -34.50 -8.41 -21.68
N PRO A 99 -35.81 -8.27 -21.42
CA PRO A 99 -36.72 -9.42 -21.29
C PRO A 99 -36.82 -10.28 -22.56
N GLU A 100 -36.34 -9.78 -23.69
CA GLU A 100 -36.43 -10.39 -25.02
C GLU A 100 -35.29 -11.36 -25.35
N GLU A 101 -34.33 -11.59 -24.44
CA GLU A 101 -33.30 -12.60 -24.64
C GLU A 101 -33.92 -14.02 -24.57
N ASN A 102 -33.91 -14.72 -25.70
CA ASN A 102 -34.56 -16.03 -25.90
C ASN A 102 -34.35 -16.99 -24.71
N PRO A 103 -35.42 -17.38 -23.97
CA PRO A 103 -35.34 -18.33 -22.85
C PRO A 103 -34.74 -19.70 -23.22
N GLU A 104 -34.77 -20.05 -24.50
CA GLU A 104 -34.31 -21.33 -25.06
C GLU A 104 -32.87 -21.27 -25.58
N ALA A 105 -32.21 -20.10 -25.52
CA ALA A 105 -30.81 -19.98 -25.90
C ALA A 105 -29.94 -20.91 -25.02
N PRO A 106 -29.00 -21.67 -25.60
CA PRO A 106 -28.09 -22.51 -24.85
C PRO A 106 -27.40 -21.69 -23.75
N VAL A 107 -27.59 -22.10 -22.50
CA VAL A 107 -27.05 -21.38 -21.34
C VAL A 107 -25.54 -21.56 -21.27
N ASP A 108 -24.81 -20.67 -21.94
CA ASP A 108 -23.37 -20.58 -21.77
C ASP A 108 -23.08 -20.01 -20.37
N LYS A 109 -22.61 -20.88 -19.48
CA LYS A 109 -22.20 -20.48 -18.11
C LYS A 109 -20.96 -19.58 -18.13
N SER A 110 -20.25 -19.48 -19.25
CA SER A 110 -19.07 -18.65 -19.44
C SER A 110 -19.37 -17.24 -19.96
N ASP A 111 -20.62 -16.92 -20.35
CA ASP A 111 -20.95 -15.56 -20.83
C ASP A 111 -20.76 -14.52 -19.69
N PRO A 112 -19.82 -13.58 -19.83
CA PRO A 112 -19.55 -12.56 -18.81
C PRO A 112 -20.70 -11.55 -18.63
N ARG A 113 -21.60 -11.44 -19.62
CA ARG A 113 -22.77 -10.54 -19.60
C ARG A 113 -23.92 -11.09 -18.78
N ARG A 114 -23.90 -12.39 -18.44
CA ARG A 114 -24.96 -12.99 -17.63
C ARG A 114 -24.99 -12.36 -16.24
N PRO A 115 -26.17 -11.93 -15.75
CA PRO A 115 -26.31 -11.44 -14.40
C PRO A 115 -25.88 -12.48 -13.37
N ARG A 116 -24.97 -12.09 -12.47
CA ARG A 116 -24.48 -12.97 -11.41
C ARG A 116 -25.19 -12.65 -10.10
N PHE A 117 -25.56 -13.67 -9.34
CA PHE A 117 -26.16 -13.50 -8.02
C PHE A 117 -25.20 -13.90 -6.89
N CYS A 118 -25.18 -13.16 -5.78
CA CYS A 118 -24.46 -13.53 -4.58
C CYS A 118 -25.39 -14.22 -3.58
N ARG A 119 -25.20 -15.53 -3.38
CA ARG A 119 -25.96 -16.30 -2.36
C ARG A 119 -25.65 -15.88 -0.92
N LYS A 120 -24.45 -15.37 -0.63
CA LYS A 120 -24.08 -14.93 0.73
C LYS A 120 -24.72 -13.58 1.09
N CYS A 121 -24.75 -12.65 0.14
CA CYS A 121 -25.33 -11.33 0.35
C CYS A 121 -26.80 -11.22 -0.05
N GLN A 122 -27.36 -12.24 -0.72
CA GLN A 122 -28.72 -12.26 -1.28
C GLN A 122 -29.00 -11.06 -2.20
N LYS A 123 -28.03 -10.72 -3.06
CA LYS A 123 -28.10 -9.58 -3.98
C LYS A 123 -27.52 -9.94 -5.34
N TRP A 124 -28.03 -9.30 -6.39
CA TRP A 124 -27.39 -9.32 -7.71
C TRP A 124 -26.03 -8.62 -7.65
N LYS A 125 -25.06 -9.12 -8.41
CA LYS A 125 -23.71 -8.58 -8.52
C LYS A 125 -23.65 -7.73 -9.78
N PRO A 126 -23.30 -6.45 -9.67
CA PRO A 126 -22.88 -5.64 -10.81
C PRO A 126 -21.70 -6.28 -11.53
N GLU A 127 -21.44 -5.79 -12.74
CA GLU A 127 -20.26 -6.20 -13.50
C GLU A 127 -18.99 -6.01 -12.65
N ARG A 128 -18.06 -6.97 -12.75
CA ARG A 128 -16.80 -7.00 -11.98
C ARG A 128 -16.93 -6.92 -10.45
N ALA A 129 -18.13 -7.07 -9.88
CA ALA A 129 -18.29 -7.16 -8.43
C ALA A 129 -18.05 -8.59 -7.94
N HIS A 130 -17.30 -8.73 -6.84
CA HIS A 130 -17.00 -10.03 -6.21
C HIS A 130 -17.31 -10.00 -4.72
N HIS A 131 -17.68 -11.15 -4.16
CA HIS A 131 -17.90 -11.29 -2.72
C HIS A 131 -16.56 -11.60 -2.05
N CYS A 132 -16.12 -10.72 -1.15
CA CYS A 132 -14.97 -11.03 -0.30
C CYS A 132 -15.45 -11.73 0.97
N SER A 133 -14.99 -12.95 1.20
CA SER A 133 -15.30 -13.71 2.42
C SER A 133 -14.75 -13.06 3.69
N ILE A 134 -13.63 -12.33 3.59
CA ILE A 134 -12.99 -11.64 4.71
C ILE A 134 -13.77 -10.37 5.07
N CYS A 135 -14.09 -9.54 4.07
CA CYS A 135 -14.89 -8.32 4.26
C CYS A 135 -16.39 -8.63 4.51
N GLY A 136 -16.85 -9.86 4.26
CA GLY A 136 -18.25 -10.30 4.46
C GLY A 136 -19.27 -9.68 3.49
N LYS A 137 -18.81 -9.05 2.40
CA LYS A 137 -19.67 -8.27 1.51
C LYS A 137 -19.23 -8.31 0.05
N CYS A 138 -20.15 -7.98 -0.86
CA CYS A 138 -19.82 -7.75 -2.26
C CYS A 138 -19.17 -6.38 -2.44
N VAL A 139 -17.98 -6.39 -3.03
CA VAL A 139 -17.16 -5.20 -3.32
C VAL A 139 -17.24 -4.89 -4.81
N LEU A 140 -17.46 -3.61 -5.14
CA LEU A 140 -17.51 -3.13 -6.53
C LEU A 140 -16.11 -3.12 -7.14
N ARG A 141 -16.00 -3.61 -8.39
CA ARG A 141 -14.73 -3.76 -9.13
C ARG A 141 -13.62 -4.30 -8.20
N MET A 142 -13.95 -5.35 -7.46
CA MET A 142 -13.03 -5.91 -6.47
C MET A 142 -11.78 -6.42 -7.18
N ASP A 143 -10.63 -5.97 -6.70
CA ASP A 143 -9.34 -6.49 -7.12
C ASP A 143 -8.94 -7.63 -6.18
N HIS A 144 -8.61 -7.31 -4.93
CA HIS A 144 -8.28 -8.29 -3.89
C HIS A 144 -8.57 -7.79 -2.48
N HIS A 145 -8.46 -8.67 -1.48
CA HIS A 145 -8.39 -8.28 -0.08
C HIS A 145 -6.91 -8.17 0.32
N CYS A 146 -6.48 -6.98 0.73
CA CYS A 146 -5.09 -6.72 1.02
C CYS A 146 -4.86 -6.70 2.53
N VAL A 147 -4.03 -7.62 3.01
CA VAL A 147 -3.64 -7.71 4.43
C VAL A 147 -2.78 -6.53 4.89
N TRP A 148 -2.06 -5.87 3.96
CA TRP A 148 -1.18 -4.74 4.27
C TRP A 148 -1.94 -3.44 4.54
N VAL A 149 -3.09 -3.25 3.88
CA VAL A 149 -3.98 -2.09 4.10
C VAL A 149 -5.23 -2.48 4.90
N MET A 150 -5.32 -3.73 5.33
CA MET A 150 -6.45 -4.28 6.10
C MET A 150 -7.81 -3.92 5.55
N ASN A 151 -7.91 -3.92 4.22
CA ASN A 151 -9.10 -3.50 3.51
C ASN A 151 -9.19 -4.25 2.18
N CYS A 152 -10.40 -4.38 1.66
CA CYS A 152 -10.56 -4.77 0.27
C CYS A 152 -10.04 -3.62 -0.62
N VAL A 153 -9.40 -3.94 -1.73
CA VAL A 153 -9.07 -2.99 -2.81
C VAL A 153 -10.15 -3.14 -3.87
N GLY A 154 -10.87 -2.05 -4.12
CA GLY A 154 -11.99 -2.01 -5.04
C GLY A 154 -12.14 -0.63 -5.66
N GLU A 155 -13.27 -0.42 -6.34
CA GLU A 155 -13.52 0.76 -7.16
C GLU A 155 -13.13 2.11 -6.52
N ARG A 156 -13.46 2.31 -5.24
CA ARG A 156 -13.31 3.62 -4.59
C ARG A 156 -11.94 3.89 -3.99
N ASN A 157 -11.14 2.86 -3.72
CA ASN A 157 -9.81 3.01 -3.13
C ASN A 157 -8.66 2.49 -4.01
N TYR A 158 -8.97 1.95 -5.20
CA TYR A 158 -7.97 1.44 -6.15
C TYR A 158 -6.89 2.48 -6.48
N LYS A 159 -7.29 3.75 -6.73
CA LYS A 159 -6.33 4.84 -7.01
C LYS A 159 -5.35 5.06 -5.85
N PHE A 160 -5.83 5.07 -4.61
CA PHE A 160 -4.98 5.26 -3.43
C PHE A 160 -4.02 4.10 -3.24
N PHE A 161 -4.51 2.87 -3.43
CA PHE A 161 -3.68 1.67 -3.38
C PHE A 161 -2.57 1.71 -4.44
N PHE A 162 -2.89 2.08 -5.69
CA PHE A 162 -1.90 2.21 -6.75
C PHE A 162 -0.85 3.29 -6.45
N LEU A 163 -1.28 4.46 -5.98
CA LEU A 163 -0.37 5.54 -5.58
C LEU A 163 0.53 5.11 -4.41
N PHE A 164 0.00 4.37 -3.45
CA PHE A 164 0.78 3.79 -2.36
C PHE A 164 1.90 2.88 -2.89
N LEU A 165 1.61 1.98 -3.83
CA LEU A 165 2.64 1.14 -4.46
C LEU A 165 3.68 1.95 -5.23
N LEU A 166 3.24 2.95 -6.01
CA LEU A 166 4.13 3.82 -6.77
C LEU A 166 5.09 4.60 -5.85
N TYR A 167 4.56 5.27 -4.82
CA TYR A 167 5.40 6.05 -3.91
C TYR A 167 6.28 5.16 -3.04
N THR A 168 5.84 3.95 -2.68
CA THR A 168 6.69 2.95 -2.01
C THR A 168 7.87 2.55 -2.90
N PHE A 169 7.63 2.29 -4.18
CA PHE A 169 8.69 1.96 -5.15
C PHE A 169 9.68 3.12 -5.30
N LEU A 170 9.20 4.34 -5.50
CA LEU A 170 10.05 5.53 -5.66
C LEU A 170 10.87 5.81 -4.40
N LEU A 171 10.27 5.72 -3.21
CA LEU A 171 10.98 5.91 -1.94
C LEU A 171 12.03 4.82 -1.72
N SER A 172 11.73 3.57 -2.09
CA SER A 172 12.68 2.45 -1.99
C SER A 172 13.85 2.61 -2.97
N LEU A 173 13.57 3.03 -4.21
CA LEU A 173 14.60 3.32 -5.21
C LEU A 173 15.50 4.47 -4.74
N MET A 174 14.92 5.55 -4.22
CA MET A 174 15.68 6.65 -3.64
C MET A 174 16.53 6.20 -2.45
N SER A 175 15.98 5.37 -1.56
CA SER A 175 16.70 4.82 -0.41
C SER A 175 17.90 3.97 -0.84
N MET A 176 17.71 3.12 -1.86
CA MET A 176 18.78 2.30 -2.42
C MET A 176 19.90 3.17 -3.00
N LEU A 177 19.57 4.17 -3.81
CA LEU A 177 20.55 5.07 -4.41
C LEU A 177 21.31 5.89 -3.35
N ALA A 178 20.60 6.37 -2.33
CA ALA A 178 21.18 7.15 -1.23
C ALA A 178 22.13 6.31 -0.36
N LEU A 179 21.82 5.03 -0.16
CA LEU A 179 22.64 4.13 0.68
C LEU A 179 23.75 3.40 -0.10
N LEU A 180 23.71 3.41 -1.44
CA LEU A 180 24.65 2.67 -2.28
C LEU A 180 26.14 3.00 -2.00
N PRO A 181 26.56 4.28 -1.85
CA PRO A 181 27.96 4.59 -1.54
C PRO A 181 28.40 3.98 -0.20
N TYR A 182 27.58 4.10 0.84
CA TYR A 182 27.87 3.57 2.18
C TYR A 182 27.89 2.04 2.20
N PHE A 183 26.98 1.41 1.44
CA PHE A 183 27.00 -0.03 1.24
C PHE A 183 28.30 -0.49 0.55
N SER A 184 28.71 0.23 -0.50
CA SER A 184 29.94 -0.08 -1.24
C SER A 184 31.19 0.12 -0.39
N GLU A 185 31.22 1.11 0.51
CA GLU A 185 32.34 1.31 1.43
C GLU A 185 32.42 0.19 2.48
N PHE A 186 31.28 -0.18 3.06
CA PHE A 186 31.20 -1.23 4.07
C PHE A 186 31.61 -2.61 3.54
N PHE A 187 31.15 -2.98 2.33
CA PHE A 187 31.42 -4.30 1.73
C PHE A 187 32.60 -4.31 0.75
N GLY A 188 32.99 -3.15 0.22
CA GLY A 188 34.04 -3.02 -0.80
C GLY A 188 35.45 -3.20 -0.25
N GLY A 189 35.60 -3.37 1.06
CA GLY A 189 36.86 -3.79 1.65
C GLY A 189 37.98 -2.77 1.46
N ASN A 190 37.80 -1.54 1.93
CA ASN A 190 38.96 -0.79 2.41
C ASN A 190 39.43 -1.41 3.73
N GLY A 191 39.90 -2.66 3.66
CA GLY A 191 40.66 -3.37 4.69
C GLY A 191 42.05 -2.76 4.84
N GLY A 192 42.11 -1.49 5.18
CA GLY A 192 43.33 -0.73 5.37
C GLY A 192 43.31 0.06 6.67
N GLY A 193 43.27 -0.64 7.81
CA GLY A 193 43.47 0.01 9.11
C GLY A 193 42.98 -0.81 10.29
N GLY A 194 43.84 -1.68 10.83
CA GLY A 194 43.56 -2.37 12.09
C GLY A 194 44.44 -3.58 12.38
N GLY A 195 45.71 -3.54 11.97
CA GLY A 195 46.73 -4.51 12.38
C GLY A 195 47.60 -3.92 13.48
N ASP A 196 47.01 -3.58 14.63
CA ASP A 196 47.78 -3.36 15.86
C ASP A 196 48.17 -4.72 16.42
N HIS A 197 49.38 -5.17 16.09
CA HIS A 197 50.06 -6.28 16.74
C HIS A 197 51.29 -5.75 17.47
N PRO A 198 51.31 -5.65 18.81
CA PRO A 198 52.53 -5.95 19.58
C PRO A 198 52.56 -7.48 19.86
N PRO A 199 53.65 -8.11 20.34
CA PRO A 199 55.07 -7.70 20.50
C PRO A 199 56.07 -8.69 19.84
N ASN A 200 57.34 -8.26 19.67
CA ASN A 200 58.57 -8.93 20.17
C ASN A 200 59.81 -8.08 19.86
#